data_AF-A0A552FH15-F1
#
_entry.id   AF-A0A552FH15-F1
#
_cell.length_a   1.000
_cell.length_b   1.000
_cell.length_c   1.000
_cell.angle_alpha   90.00
_cell.angle_beta   90.00
_cell.angle_gamma   90.00
#
_symmetry.space_group_name_H-M   'P 1'
#
loop_
_entity.id
_entity.type
_entity.pdbx_description
1 polymer ?
#
loop_
_entity_poly.entity_id
_entity_poly.type
_entity_poly.pdbx_seq_one_letter_code
_entity_poly.pdbx_strand_id
1 'polypeptide(L)' 'MYRKIEQLPTPPENFEFPSEGKLSPDNRWVIMANLIPWSEFEEEYAQNFSE' A
#
# COMPACT_ATOMS: atom_id res chain seq x y z
N MET A 1 13.54 9.70 -6.43
CA MET A 1 13.20 10.02 -5.02
C MET A 1 11.85 9.46 -4.59
N TYR A 2 11.89 8.48 -3.69
CA TYR A 2 10.74 7.93 -2.98
C TYR A 2 10.10 8.97 -2.04
N ARG A 3 8.77 8.97 -1.92
CA ARG A 3 8.04 9.85 -0.99
C ARG A 3 7.38 8.99 0.08
N LYS A 4 7.94 9.03 1.29
CA LYS A 4 7.32 8.42 2.47
C LYS A 4 6.05 9.20 2.80
N ILE A 5 4.93 8.49 2.92
CA ILE A 5 3.66 9.07 3.35
C ILE A 5 3.49 8.69 4.82
N GLU A 6 3.50 9.70 5.71
CA GLU A 6 3.30 9.48 7.16
C GLU A 6 1.83 9.14 7.51
N GLN A 7 0.93 9.21 6.54
CA GLN A 7 -0.48 8.94 6.73
C GLN A 7 -0.76 7.44 6.73
N LEU A 8 -1.72 7.03 7.56
CA LEU A 8 -2.22 5.66 7.57
C LEU A 8 -2.69 5.26 6.17
N PRO A 9 -2.36 4.05 5.71
CA PRO A 9 -2.80 3.58 4.40
C PRO A 9 -4.32 3.62 4.31
N THR A 10 -4.82 4.08 3.16
CA THR A 10 -6.25 4.09 2.86
C THR A 10 -6.80 2.67 2.96
N PRO A 11 -7.87 2.43 3.73
CA PRO A 11 -8.44 1.10 3.82
C PRO A 11 -8.98 0.67 2.44
N PRO A 12 -8.94 -0.64 2.10
CA PRO A 12 -9.30 -1.13 0.77
C PRO A 12 -10.69 -0.69 0.30
N GLU A 13 -11.64 -0.55 1.21
CA GLU A 13 -13.03 -0.16 0.94
C GLU A 13 -13.15 1.29 0.48
N ASN A 14 -12.22 2.14 0.89
CA ASN A 14 -12.13 3.56 0.53
C ASN A 14 -11.15 3.81 -0.62
N PHE A 15 -10.58 2.76 -1.21
CA PHE A 15 -9.72 2.90 -2.37
C PHE A 15 -10.56 3.23 -3.60
N GLU A 16 -10.47 4.49 -4.05
CA GLU A 16 -11.15 4.96 -5.25
C GLU A 16 -10.41 4.49 -6.50
N PHE A 17 -11.02 3.60 -7.27
CA PHE A 17 -10.51 3.21 -8.59
C PHE A 17 -11.01 4.21 -9.64
N PRO A 18 -10.25 4.48 -10.73
CA PRO A 18 -10.73 5.31 -11.83
C PRO A 18 -11.99 4.79 -12.53
N SER A 19 -12.40 3.54 -12.25
CA SER A 19 -13.68 2.95 -12.63
C SER A 19 -14.53 2.69 -11.39
N GLU A 20 -15.83 2.41 -11.54
CA GLU A 20 -16.77 2.14 -10.42
C GLU A 20 -16.47 0.88 -9.58
N GLY A 21 -15.28 0.28 -9.70
CA GLY A 21 -14.85 -0.89 -8.96
C GLY A 21 -14.32 -0.56 -7.57
N LYS A 22 -14.64 -1.40 -6.59
CA LYS A 22 -14.04 -1.39 -5.24
C LYS A 22 -13.07 -2.57 -5.08
N LEU A 23 -12.03 -2.41 -4.27
CA LEU A 23 -11.19 -3.54 -3.87
C LEU A 23 -11.99 -4.46 -2.95
N SER A 24 -12.07 -5.74 -3.31
CA SER A 24 -12.64 -6.75 -2.42
C SER A 24 -11.64 -7.06 -1.30
N PRO A 25 -12.05 -7.06 -0.02
CA PRO A 25 -11.18 -7.44 1.10
C PRO A 25 -10.72 -8.90 1.02
N ASP A 26 -11.49 -9.77 0.35
CA ASP A 26 -11.16 -11.19 0.13
C ASP A 26 -10.19 -11.40 -1.04
N ASN A 27 -9.78 -10.33 -1.73
CA ASN A 27 -8.80 -10.43 -2.78
C ASN A 27 -7.45 -10.88 -2.18
N ARG A 28 -6.84 -11.91 -2.76
CA ARG A 28 -5.57 -12.48 -2.29
C ARG A 28 -4.47 -11.43 -2.13
N TRP A 29 -4.41 -10.42 -2.99
CA TRP A 29 -3.43 -9.32 -2.88
C TRP A 29 -3.73 -8.39 -1.71
N VAL A 30 -5.00 -8.08 -1.44
CA VAL A 30 -5.42 -7.25 -0.30
C VAL A 30 -5.11 -7.98 1.01
N ILE A 31 -5.40 -9.29 1.08
CA ILE A 31 -5.05 -10.13 2.23
C ILE A 31 -3.54 -10.13 2.46
N MET A 32 -2.73 -10.36 1.41
CA MET A 32 -1.27 -10.37 1.54
C MET A 32 -0.72 -9.01 1.98
N ALA A 33 -1.27 -7.92 1.46
CA ALA A 33 -0.86 -6.58 1.88
C ALA A 33 -1.11 -6.34 3.37
N ASN A 34 -2.17 -6.90 3.96
CA ASN A 34 -2.44 -6.79 5.40
C ASN A 34 -1.49 -7.63 6.27
N LEU A 35 -0.82 -8.63 5.70
CA LEU A 35 0.10 -9.51 6.44
C LEU A 35 1.54 -8.99 6.44
N ILE A 36 1.91 -8.13 5.49
CA ILE A 36 3.28 -7.64 5.33
C ILE A 36 3.51 -6.47 6.29
N PRO A 37 4.58 -6.47 7.11
CA PRO A 37 4.93 -5.35 7.98
C PRO A 37 5.59 -4.24 7.15
N TRP A 38 4.78 -3.50 6.39
CA TRP A 38 5.27 -2.49 5.44
C TRP A 38 6.18 -1.44 6.08
N SER A 39 5.91 -1.03 7.32
CA SER A 39 6.75 -0.04 8.02
C SER A 39 8.20 -0.47 8.19
N GLU A 40 8.47 -1.78 8.30
CA GLU A 40 9.83 -2.31 8.42
C GLU A 40 10.53 -2.34 7.06
N PHE A 41 9.82 -2.78 6.01
CA PHE A 41 10.38 -2.91 4.66
C PHE A 41 10.45 -1.60 3.89
N GLU A 42 9.62 -0.61 4.24
CA GLU A 42 9.55 0.67 3.53
C GLU A 42 10.89 1.40 3.54
N GLU A 43 11.62 1.34 4.65
CA GLU A 43 12.93 2.00 4.78
C GLU A 43 13.96 1.42 3.81
N GLU A 44 14.04 0.10 3.71
CA GLU A 44 14.92 -0.59 2.74
C GLU A 44 14.46 -0.32 1.31
N TYR A 45 13.15 -0.35 1.07
CA TYR A 45 12.58 -0.09 -0.25
C TYR A 45 12.91 1.33 -0.74
N ALA A 46 12.77 2.33 0.12
CA ALA A 46 13.02 3.74 -0.17
C ALA A 46 14.47 4.01 -0.62
N GLN A 47 15.44 3.25 -0.10
CA GLN A 47 16.86 3.38 -0.49
C GLN A 47 17.09 3.11 -1.97
N ASN A 48 16.25 2.31 -2.62
CA ASN A 48 16.39 2.02 -4.06
C ASN A 48 16.04 3.21 -4.98
N PHE A 49 15.55 4.31 -4.43
CA PHE A 49 15.10 5.49 -5.18
C PHE A 49 15.86 6.77 -4.79
N SER A 50 17.05 6.62 -4.21
CA SER A 50 17.92 7.74 -3.81
C SER A 50 18.72 8.39 -4.94
N GLU A 51 18.56 7.91 -6.18
CA GLU A 51 19.05 8.57 -7.41
C GLU A 51 18.05 9.59 -7.98
#